data_AF-A0A2V9JZ04-F1
#
_entry.id   AF-A0A2V9JZ04-F1
#
_cell.length_a   1.000
_cell.length_b   1.000
_cell.length_c   1.000
_cell.angle_alpha   90.00
_cell.angle_beta   90.00
_cell.angle_gamma   90.00
#
_symmetry.space_group_name_H-M   'P 1'
#
loop_
_entity.id
_entity.type
_entity.pdbx_description
1 polymer ?
#
loop_
_entity_poly.entity_id
_entity_poly.type
_entity_poly.pdbx_seq_one_letter_code
_entity_poly.pdbx_strand_id
1 'polypeptide(L)'
;PIGDAMIQAKRDLDATGLSRLHLLVVTDGENNRGYTPGSVASALARQPEAMRASLYFVAFDIAAERFKAVREVGGLVLAAASEADLNQTFDYLLTGKILAEQPAVPER
;
A
#
# COMPACT_ATOMS: atom_id res chain seq x y z
N PRO A 1 -15.24 -1.36 4.69
CA PRO A 1 -14.11 -1.33 5.66
C PRO A 1 -12.78 -1.46 4.89
N ILE A 2 -11.63 -1.28 5.53
CA ILE A 2 -10.35 -1.01 4.85
C ILE A 2 -9.97 -2.12 3.86
N GLY A 3 -10.10 -3.39 4.24
CA GLY A 3 -9.80 -4.50 3.32
C GLY A 3 -10.72 -4.53 2.09
N ASP A 4 -12.01 -4.25 2.25
CA ASP A 4 -12.95 -4.20 1.12
C ASP A 4 -12.62 -3.03 0.17
N ALA A 5 -12.17 -1.90 0.72
CA ALA A 5 -11.71 -0.76 -0.08
C ALA A 5 -10.44 -1.11 -0.86
N MET A 6 -9.50 -1.85 -0.26
CA MET A 6 -8.31 -2.36 -0.97
C MET A 6 -8.70 -3.30 -2.12
N ILE A 7 -9.67 -4.19 -1.92
CA ILE A 7 -10.16 -5.11 -2.96
C ILE A 7 -10.78 -4.32 -4.11
N GLN A 8 -11.63 -3.34 -3.81
CA GLN A 8 -12.26 -2.53 -4.86
C GLN A 8 -11.22 -1.72 -5.63
N ALA A 9 -10.31 -1.04 -4.93
CA ALA A 9 -9.23 -0.27 -5.56
C ALA A 9 -8.33 -1.15 -6.44
N LYS A 10 -8.03 -2.39 -6.02
CA LYS A 10 -7.29 -3.34 -6.87
C LYS A 10 -8.04 -3.68 -8.15
N ARG A 11 -9.36 -3.92 -8.08
CA ARG A 11 -10.17 -4.19 -9.26
C ARG A 11 -10.17 -3.00 -10.23
N ASP A 12 -10.27 -1.79 -9.69
CA ASP A 12 -10.25 -0.57 -10.48
C ASP A 12 -8.89 -0.37 -11.15
N LEU A 13 -7.79 -0.64 -10.42
CA LEU A 13 -6.43 -0.65 -10.98
C LEU A 13 -6.26 -1.70 -12.08
N ASP A 14 -6.76 -2.91 -11.89
CA ASP A 14 -6.67 -3.97 -12.89
C ASP A 14 -7.42 -3.62 -14.18
N ALA A 15 -8.54 -2.92 -14.06
CA ALA A 15 -9.31 -2.46 -15.22
C ALA A 15 -8.57 -1.43 -16.09
N THR A 16 -7.51 -0.79 -15.57
CA THR A 16 -6.69 0.16 -16.36
C THR A 16 -5.80 -0.53 -17.40
N GLY A 17 -5.49 -1.82 -17.22
CA GLY A 17 -4.56 -2.57 -18.08
C GLY A 17 -3.09 -2.13 -17.97
N LEU A 18 -2.75 -1.28 -16.98
CA LEU A 18 -1.37 -0.84 -16.76
C LEU A 18 -0.52 -1.94 -16.10
N SER A 19 0.76 -1.97 -16.45
CA SER A 19 1.71 -2.98 -15.95
C SER A 19 2.35 -2.63 -14.61
N ARG A 20 2.30 -1.35 -14.20
CA ARG A 20 2.81 -0.86 -12.91
C ARG A 20 1.66 -0.26 -12.12
N LEU A 21 1.26 -0.97 -11.08
CA LEU A 21 0.13 -0.60 -10.23
C LEU A 21 0.62 -0.28 -8.82
N HIS A 22 0.15 0.84 -8.28
CA HIS A 22 0.47 1.27 -6.92
C HIS A 22 -0.84 1.48 -6.17
N LEU A 23 -0.95 0.87 -4.98
CA LEU A 23 -2.08 1.05 -4.07
C LEU A 23 -1.58 1.76 -2.82
N LEU A 24 -2.02 3.00 -2.63
CA LEU A 24 -1.73 3.81 -1.44
C LEU A 24 -2.98 3.86 -0.55
N VAL A 25 -2.86 3.35 0.66
CA VAL A 25 -3.92 3.40 1.68
C VAL A 25 -3.49 4.38 2.76
N VAL A 26 -4.35 5.34 3.05
CA VAL A 26 -4.16 6.33 4.13
C VAL A 26 -5.33 6.22 5.07
N THR A 27 -5.06 6.03 6.36
CA THR A 27 -6.13 5.82 7.33
C THR A 27 -5.71 6.21 8.74
N ASP A 28 -6.68 6.76 9.47
CA ASP A 28 -6.64 7.03 10.90
C ASP A 28 -7.41 6.00 11.74
N GLY A 29 -8.05 5.04 11.06
CA GLY A 29 -9.00 4.12 11.66
C GLY A 29 -8.51 2.68 11.69
N GLU A 30 -9.09 1.92 12.62
CA GLU A 30 -8.92 0.47 12.66
C GLU A 30 -9.92 -0.24 11.75
N ASN A 31 -9.46 -1.31 11.11
CA ASN A 31 -10.37 -2.18 10.38
C ASN A 31 -11.25 -2.97 11.36
N ASN A 32 -12.52 -2.61 11.47
CA ASN A 32 -13.46 -3.21 12.44
C ASN A 32 -14.49 -4.17 11.82
N ARG A 33 -14.52 -4.30 10.49
CA ARG A 33 -15.45 -5.16 9.72
C ARG A 33 -14.76 -5.66 8.44
N GLY A 34 -15.36 -6.65 7.77
CA GLY A 34 -14.90 -7.15 6.46
C GLY A 34 -13.50 -7.78 6.51
N TYR A 35 -12.84 -7.86 5.36
CA TYR A 35 -11.49 -8.43 5.28
C TYR A 35 -10.46 -7.57 6.01
N THR A 36 -9.48 -8.20 6.66
CA THR A 36 -8.39 -7.47 7.30
C THR A 36 -7.40 -6.98 6.24
N PRO A 37 -6.75 -5.81 6.42
CA PRO A 37 -5.73 -5.33 5.49
C PRO A 37 -4.60 -6.35 5.26
N GLY A 38 -4.19 -7.06 6.31
CA GLY A 38 -3.18 -8.13 6.20
C GLY A 38 -3.62 -9.30 5.31
N SER A 39 -4.88 -9.74 5.42
CA SER A 39 -5.40 -10.82 4.57
C SER A 39 -5.42 -10.43 3.09
N VAL A 40 -5.85 -9.20 2.79
CA VAL A 40 -5.86 -8.67 1.42
C VAL A 40 -4.44 -8.48 0.91
N ALA A 41 -3.55 -7.89 1.72
CA ALA A 41 -2.14 -7.71 1.36
C ALA A 41 -1.45 -9.05 1.04
N SER A 42 -1.72 -10.10 1.83
CA SER A 42 -1.18 -11.44 1.58
C SER A 42 -1.71 -12.01 0.26
N ALA A 43 -2.99 -11.82 -0.04
CA ALA A 43 -3.57 -12.25 -1.31
C ALA A 43 -2.94 -11.52 -2.52
N LEU A 44 -2.73 -10.20 -2.41
CA LEU A 44 -2.05 -9.41 -3.44
C LEU A 44 -0.60 -9.86 -3.64
N ALA A 45 0.15 -10.09 -2.56
CA ALA A 45 1.54 -10.52 -2.62
C ALA A 45 1.72 -11.90 -3.30
N ARG A 46 0.71 -12.76 -3.26
CA ARG A 46 0.72 -14.09 -3.93
C ARG A 46 0.39 -14.02 -5.42
N GLN A 47 -0.05 -12.89 -5.94
CA GLN A 47 -0.30 -12.75 -7.38
C GLN A 47 1.01 -12.82 -8.18
N PRO A 48 0.94 -13.23 -9.46
CA PRO A 48 2.07 -13.11 -10.38
C PRO A 48 2.62 -11.68 -10.38
N GLU A 49 3.94 -11.54 -10.53
CA GLU A 49 4.61 -10.24 -10.44
C GLU A 49 4.02 -9.20 -11.41
N ALA A 50 3.71 -9.61 -12.64
CA ALA A 50 3.09 -8.76 -13.66
C ALA A 50 1.68 -8.22 -13.30
N MET A 51 1.02 -8.81 -12.29
CA MET A 51 -0.31 -8.39 -11.81
C MET A 51 -0.26 -7.78 -10.41
N ARG A 52 0.90 -7.81 -9.76
CA ARG A 52 1.05 -7.44 -8.36
C ARG A 52 1.11 -5.92 -8.24
N ALA A 53 0.21 -5.35 -7.43
CA ALA A 53 0.31 -3.95 -7.06
C ALA A 53 1.32 -3.75 -5.92
N SER A 54 2.14 -2.70 -6.03
CA SER A 54 2.95 -2.22 -4.90
C SER A 54 2.04 -1.60 -3.86
N LEU A 55 2.14 -2.05 -2.61
CA LEU A 55 1.24 -1.64 -1.53
C LEU A 55 1.95 -0.70 -0.55
N TYR A 56 1.34 0.46 -0.32
CA TYR A 56 1.80 1.47 0.63
C TYR A 56 0.67 1.77 1.62
N PHE A 57 1.03 1.87 2.89
CA PHE A 57 0.11 2.14 3.98
C PHE A 57 0.63 3.32 4.80
N VAL A 58 -0.20 4.32 5.02
CA VAL A 58 0.09 5.46 5.89
C VAL A 58 -0.93 5.43 7.03
N ALA A 59 -0.44 5.10 8.21
CA ALA A 59 -1.19 5.15 9.45
C ALA A 59 -1.10 6.57 10.02
N PHE A 60 -2.21 7.31 10.01
CA PHE A 60 -2.30 8.67 10.51
C PHE A 60 -2.90 8.67 11.92
N ASP A 61 -2.27 9.33 12.89
CA ASP A 61 -2.77 9.40 14.29
C ASP A 61 -3.07 8.02 14.92
N ILE A 62 -2.38 6.97 14.43
CA ILE A 62 -2.53 5.59 14.90
C ILE A 62 -1.21 4.82 14.77
N ALA A 63 -0.99 3.87 15.69
CA ALA A 63 0.21 3.05 15.71
C ALA A 63 0.32 2.15 14.45
N ALA A 64 1.43 2.29 13.71
CA ALA A 64 1.72 1.50 12.52
C ALA A 64 1.80 -0.02 12.79
N GLU A 65 2.08 -0.42 14.02
CA GLU A 65 2.12 -1.81 14.49
C GLU A 65 0.82 -2.56 14.19
N ARG A 66 -0.32 -1.85 14.14
CA ARG A 66 -1.62 -2.44 13.78
C ARG A 66 -1.65 -2.99 12.35
N PHE A 67 -0.75 -2.52 11.50
CA PHE A 67 -0.58 -2.97 10.12
C PHE A 67 0.66 -3.83 9.91
N LYS A 68 1.26 -4.39 10.98
CA LYS A 68 2.45 -5.27 10.89
C LYS A 68 2.29 -6.40 9.87
N ALA A 69 1.10 -7.01 9.79
CA ALA A 69 0.82 -8.08 8.83
C ALA A 69 0.94 -7.63 7.36
N VAL A 70 0.67 -6.34 7.07
CA VAL A 70 0.88 -5.75 5.73
C VAL A 70 2.38 -5.62 5.44
N ARG A 71 3.16 -5.19 6.44
CA ARG A 71 4.62 -5.08 6.32
C ARG A 71 5.30 -6.44 6.12
N GLU A 72 4.84 -7.46 6.84
CA GLU A 72 5.40 -8.82 6.77
C GLU A 72 5.25 -9.48 5.38
N VAL A 73 4.29 -9.02 4.58
CA VAL A 73 4.07 -9.52 3.21
C VAL A 73 4.66 -8.60 2.12
N GLY A 74 5.49 -7.63 2.51
CA GLY A 74 6.23 -6.76 1.60
C GLY A 74 5.58 -5.41 1.30
N GLY A 75 4.47 -5.06 1.96
CA GLY A 75 3.92 -3.71 1.90
C GLY A 75 4.78 -2.72 2.68
N LEU A 76 4.85 -1.46 2.23
CA LEU A 76 5.50 -0.40 2.98
C LEU A 76 4.48 0.23 3.94
N VAL A 77 4.77 0.24 5.24
CA VAL A 77 3.91 0.86 6.26
C VAL A 77 4.67 2.04 6.88
N LEU A 78 4.07 3.21 6.85
CA LEU A 78 4.57 4.47 7.40
C LEU A 78 3.58 5.01 8.43
N ALA A 79 4.08 5.77 9.41
CA ALA A 79 3.28 6.46 10.41
C ALA A 79 3.40 7.96 10.21
N ALA A 80 2.30 8.68 10.41
CA ALA A 80 2.26 10.14 10.49
C ALA A 80 1.45 10.55 11.71
N ALA A 81 1.99 11.43 12.56
CA ALA A 81 1.32 11.91 13.77
C ALA A 81 0.70 13.30 13.59
N SER A 82 0.98 13.97 12.47
CA SER A 82 0.53 15.32 12.16
C SER A 82 0.41 15.54 10.65
N GLU A 83 -0.29 16.60 10.24
CA GLU A 83 -0.39 16.99 8.82
C GLU A 83 1.00 17.21 8.18
N ALA A 84 1.92 17.81 8.93
CA ALA A 84 3.30 18.00 8.47
C ALA A 84 4.01 16.66 8.20
N ASP A 85 3.87 15.69 9.10
CA ASP A 85 4.44 14.34 8.93
C ASP A 85 3.79 13.61 7.75
N LEU A 86 2.48 13.81 7.55
CA LEU A 86 1.73 13.22 6.45
C LEU A 86 2.22 13.77 5.10
N ASN A 87 2.41 15.09 5.00
CA ASN A 87 2.94 15.72 3.79
C ASN A 87 4.36 15.22 3.48
N GLN A 88 5.23 15.15 4.49
CA GLN A 88 6.58 14.59 4.32
C GLN A 88 6.55 13.11 3.88
N THR A 89 5.60 12.34 4.42
CA THR A 89 5.38 10.95 4.04
C THR A 89 4.95 10.81 2.58
N PHE A 90 4.04 11.68 2.12
CA PHE A 90 3.62 11.71 0.72
C PHE A 90 4.74 12.13 -0.20
N ASP A 91 5.52 13.16 0.15
CA ASP A 91 6.68 13.57 -0.65
C ASP A 91 7.65 12.40 -0.82
N TYR A 92 7.99 11.70 0.27
CA TYR A 92 8.84 10.51 0.21
C TYR A 92 8.27 9.40 -0.69
N LEU A 93 6.98 9.08 -0.55
CA LEU A 93 6.34 8.01 -1.31
C LEU A 93 6.22 8.35 -2.79
N LEU A 94 5.70 9.54 -3.09
CA LEU A 94 5.45 9.96 -4.46
C LEU A 94 6.77 10.16 -5.20
N THR A 95 7.69 10.94 -4.64
CA THR A 95 8.94 11.26 -5.34
C THR A 95 9.95 10.11 -5.34
N GLY A 96 9.97 9.29 -4.27
CA GLY A 96 11.02 8.28 -4.06
C GLY A 96 10.62 6.84 -4.35
N LYS A 97 9.32 6.53 -4.40
CA LYS A 97 8.82 5.14 -4.55
C LYS A 97 7.88 4.93 -5.72
N ILE A 98 6.97 5.87 -5.96
CA ILE A 98 5.91 5.71 -6.96
C ILE A 98 6.30 6.36 -8.29
N LEU A 99 6.71 7.63 -8.27
CA LEU A 99 7.08 8.41 -9.45
C LEU A 99 8.58 8.37 -9.76
N ALA A 100 9.39 7.87 -8.82
CA ALA A 100 10.79 7.60 -9.11
C ALA A 100 10.87 6.55 -10.22
N GLU A 101 11.43 6.93 -11.37
CA GLU A 101 11.88 5.98 -12.38
C GLU A 101 13.06 5.18 -11.80
N GLN A 102 12.80 4.23 -10.90
CA GLN A 102 13.83 3.28 -10.51
C GLN A 102 14.11 2.41 -11.74
N PRO A 103 15.36 2.42 -12.27
CA PRO A 103 15.73 1.50 -13.33
C PRO A 103 15.48 0.08 -12.83
N ALA A 104 14.93 -0.78 -13.69
CA ALA A 104 14.75 -2.19 -13.38
C ALA A 104 16.09 -2.75 -12.89
N VAL A 105 16.10 -3.38 -11.72
CA VAL A 105 17.30 -4.06 -11.23
C VAL A 105 17.62 -5.15 -12.26
N PRO A 106 18.80 -5.12 -12.92
CA PRO A 106 19.11 -6.10 -13.94
C PRO A 106 19.16 -7.49 -13.29
N GLU A 107 18.47 -8.45 -13.91
CA GLU A 107 18.54 -9.86 -13.52
C GLU A 107 20.01 -10.30 -13.56
N ARG A 108 20.50 -10.88 -12.46
CA ARG A 108 21.85 -11.41 -12.35
C ARG A 108 21.91 -12.85 -12.84
#